data_AF-A0A3M1HWP5-F1
#
_entry.id   AF-A0A3M1HWP5-F1
#
_cell.length_a   1.000
_cell.length_b   1.000
_cell.length_c   1.000
_cell.angle_alpha   90.00
_cell.angle_beta   90.00
_cell.angle_gamma   90.00
#
_symmetry.space_group_name_H-M   'P 1'
#
loop_
_entity.id
_entity.type
_entity.pdbx_description
1 polymer ?
#
loop_
_entity_poly.entity_id
_entity_poly.type
_entity_poly.pdbx_seq_one_letter_code
_entity_poly.pdbx_strand_id
1 'polypeptide(L)'
;MENSEDIQFKLTDELWEDMAALEGVPIASLVIWDSSLVDDNLDQPVTDEERVYVDFELYLSNQTLLELYGAAVLPDEDSDAMVGLDNIGESLSRLAREGAVIKEIACDQHDRLVLVLAGPSGQTLLVPVTAWLESTWDTLPEEAL
;
A
#
# COMPACT_ATOMS: atom_id res chain seq x y z
N MET A 1 6.65 5.67 26.47
CA MET A 1 5.38 5.96 25.79
C MET A 1 4.96 4.64 25.20
N GLU A 2 3.74 4.19 25.50
CA GLU A 2 3.16 3.03 24.82
C GLU A 2 3.14 3.35 23.32
N ASN A 3 3.75 2.50 22.49
CA ASN A 3 3.48 2.50 21.05
C ASN A 3 1.99 2.20 20.92
N SER A 4 1.16 3.21 20.69
CA SER A 4 -0.20 2.92 20.26
C SER A 4 -0.10 2.57 18.78
N GLU A 5 -0.21 1.28 18.50
CA GLU A 5 -0.43 0.70 17.17
C GLU A 5 -1.84 1.09 16.70
N ASP A 6 -2.09 2.40 16.61
CA ASP A 6 -3.37 2.94 16.21
C ASP A 6 -3.39 3.08 14.69
N ILE A 7 -4.44 2.52 14.08
CA ILE A 7 -4.72 2.70 12.66
C ILE A 7 -4.87 4.20 12.37
N GLN A 8 -4.09 4.68 11.41
CA GLN A 8 -4.08 6.06 10.94
C GLN A 8 -4.99 6.20 9.73
N PHE A 9 -5.73 7.31 9.68
CA PHE A 9 -6.62 7.66 8.55
C PHE A 9 -6.19 8.94 7.83
N LYS A 10 -5.21 9.65 8.40
CA LYS A 10 -4.71 10.93 7.90
C LYS A 10 -3.21 10.99 8.04
N LEU A 11 -2.57 11.63 7.08
CA LEU A 11 -1.16 12.00 7.11
C LEU A 11 -1.05 13.43 7.65
N THR A 12 -0.95 13.54 8.98
CA THR A 12 -0.71 14.82 9.64
C THR A 12 0.73 15.29 9.41
N ASP A 13 1.01 16.57 9.66
CA ASP A 13 2.38 17.11 9.56
C ASP A 13 3.39 16.33 10.45
N GLU A 14 2.94 15.83 11.62
CA GLU A 14 3.76 15.04 12.53
C GLU A 14 4.08 13.66 11.93
N LEU A 15 3.07 12.98 11.39
CA LEU A 15 3.25 11.66 10.75
C LEU A 15 3.99 11.76 9.41
N TRP A 16 3.93 12.91 8.74
CA TRP A 16 4.61 13.13 7.48
C TRP A 16 6.11 12.96 7.60
N GLU A 17 6.74 13.50 8.66
CA GLU A 17 8.20 13.42 8.82
C GLU A 17 8.68 11.97 8.93
N ASP A 18 7.95 11.16 9.70
CA ASP A 18 8.25 9.73 9.88
C ASP A 18 8.01 8.95 8.57
N MET A 19 6.87 9.16 7.92
CA MET A 19 6.56 8.47 6.67
C MET A 19 7.53 8.86 5.54
N ALA A 20 7.88 10.14 5.41
CA ALA A 20 8.80 10.62 4.38
C ALA A 20 10.22 10.03 4.54
N ALA A 21 10.58 9.57 5.74
CA ALA A 21 11.85 8.84 5.93
C ALA A 21 11.87 7.47 5.24
N LEU A 22 10.72 6.95 4.81
CA LEU A 22 10.60 5.71 4.04
C LEU A 22 10.85 5.92 2.54
N GLU A 23 10.96 7.16 2.07
CA GLU A 23 11.31 7.44 0.67
C GLU A 23 12.70 6.87 0.31
N GLY A 24 12.76 6.23 -0.86
CA GLY A 24 13.91 5.49 -1.35
C GLY A 24 14.10 4.11 -0.72
N VAL A 25 13.31 3.71 0.28
CA VAL A 25 13.45 2.39 0.90
C VAL A 25 12.91 1.30 -0.04
N PRO A 26 13.72 0.27 -0.34
CA PRO A 26 13.28 -0.88 -1.15
C PRO A 26 12.16 -1.68 -0.51
N ILE A 27 11.23 -2.12 -1.33
CA ILE A 27 10.23 -3.14 -0.99
C ILE A 27 10.94 -4.48 -0.97
N ALA A 28 11.01 -5.10 0.22
CA ALA A 28 11.57 -6.42 0.41
C ALA A 28 10.55 -7.52 0.06
N SER A 29 9.28 -7.29 0.39
CA SER A 29 8.19 -8.21 0.08
C SER A 29 6.82 -7.54 0.17
N LEU A 30 5.78 -8.21 -0.32
CA LEU A 30 4.39 -7.79 -0.13
C LEU A 30 3.44 -8.99 0.01
N VAL A 31 2.35 -8.80 0.74
CA VAL A 31 1.27 -9.79 0.89
C VAL A 31 -0.06 -9.09 0.70
N ILE A 32 -0.88 -9.56 -0.24
CA ILE A 32 -2.23 -9.04 -0.47
C ILE A 32 -3.22 -9.95 0.25
N TRP A 33 -4.19 -9.34 0.92
CA TRP A 33 -5.24 -10.06 1.63
C TRP A 33 -6.40 -10.40 0.69
N ASP A 34 -7.04 -11.55 0.91
CA ASP A 34 -8.17 -12.05 0.10
C ASP A 34 -9.43 -11.17 0.20
N SER A 35 -9.53 -10.36 1.25
CA SER A 35 -10.64 -9.44 1.51
C SER A 35 -10.14 -8.09 1.96
N SER A 36 -10.88 -7.03 1.63
CA SER A 36 -10.60 -5.67 2.10
C SER A 36 -11.62 -5.24 3.15
N LEU A 37 -11.17 -4.51 4.18
CA LEU A 37 -12.02 -3.86 5.18
C LEU A 37 -13.06 -2.91 4.55
N VAL A 38 -12.82 -2.41 3.34
CA VAL A 38 -13.80 -1.58 2.61
C VAL A 38 -15.06 -2.37 2.25
N ASP A 39 -14.94 -3.67 2.03
CA ASP A 39 -16.06 -4.52 1.61
C ASP A 39 -17.00 -4.88 2.76
N ASP A 40 -16.52 -4.83 4.01
CA ASP A 40 -17.27 -5.28 5.19
C ASP A 40 -18.59 -4.53 5.40
N ASN A 41 -18.70 -3.32 4.86
CA ASN A 41 -19.89 -2.47 4.98
C ASN A 41 -20.83 -2.54 3.77
N LEU A 42 -20.54 -3.40 2.79
CA LEU A 42 -21.35 -3.54 1.58
C LEU A 42 -22.47 -4.56 1.78
N ASP A 43 -23.64 -4.26 1.21
CA ASP A 43 -24.79 -5.17 1.22
C ASP A 43 -24.56 -6.44 0.38
N GLN A 44 -23.59 -6.40 -0.54
CA GLN A 44 -23.21 -7.52 -1.40
C GLN A 44 -21.69 -7.67 -1.43
N PRO A 45 -21.17 -8.91 -1.37
CA PRO A 45 -19.73 -9.16 -1.49
C PRO A 45 -19.24 -8.75 -2.88
N VAL A 46 -18.08 -8.09 -2.92
CA VAL A 46 -17.38 -7.75 -4.16
C VAL A 46 -16.67 -9.00 -4.66
N THR A 47 -16.87 -9.33 -5.94
CA THR A 47 -16.17 -10.43 -6.59
C THR A 47 -14.72 -10.06 -6.88
N ASP A 48 -13.84 -11.05 -7.00
CA ASP A 48 -12.43 -10.80 -7.31
C ASP A 48 -12.26 -10.05 -8.63
N GLU A 49 -13.11 -10.33 -9.63
CA GLU A 49 -13.07 -9.66 -10.94
C GLU A 49 -13.54 -8.20 -10.91
N GLU A 50 -14.38 -7.83 -9.95
CA GLU A 50 -14.93 -6.48 -9.79
C GLU A 50 -14.17 -5.64 -8.75
N ARG A 51 -13.17 -6.25 -8.09
CA ARG A 51 -12.43 -5.65 -6.99
C ARG A 51 -11.62 -4.44 -7.44
N VAL A 52 -11.79 -3.32 -6.72
CA VAL A 52 -11.02 -2.08 -6.91
C VAL A 52 -10.12 -1.79 -5.70
N TYR A 53 -10.59 -2.13 -4.50
CA TYR A 53 -9.88 -1.91 -3.25
C TYR A 53 -9.33 -3.23 -2.70
N VAL A 54 -8.08 -3.17 -2.24
CA VAL A 54 -7.37 -4.28 -1.60
C VAL A 54 -6.77 -3.82 -0.28
N ASP A 55 -6.60 -4.78 0.63
CA ASP A 55 -5.77 -4.60 1.81
C ASP A 55 -4.48 -5.38 1.59
N PHE A 56 -3.34 -4.80 1.97
CA PHE A 56 -2.06 -5.47 1.79
C PHE A 56 -0.98 -4.95 2.73
N GLU A 57 0.03 -5.79 2.92
CA GLU A 57 1.21 -5.53 3.72
C GLU A 57 2.40 -5.22 2.80
N LEU A 58 3.14 -4.16 3.09
CA LEU A 58 4.43 -3.85 2.48
C LEU A 58 5.54 -4.04 3.50
N TYR A 59 6.41 -5.01 3.21
CA TYR A 59 7.61 -5.28 3.99
C TYR A 59 8.76 -4.49 3.38
N LEU A 60 9.26 -3.50 4.11
CA LEU A 60 10.36 -2.64 3.66
C LEU A 60 11.70 -3.17 4.17
N SER A 61 12.76 -2.96 3.38
CA SER A 61 14.11 -3.47 3.68
C SER A 61 14.75 -2.90 4.95
N ASN A 62 14.21 -1.81 5.50
CA ASN A 62 14.62 -1.21 6.77
C ASN A 62 13.92 -1.81 8.00
N GLN A 63 13.21 -2.94 7.85
CA GLN A 63 12.39 -3.61 8.88
C GLN A 63 11.07 -2.91 9.23
N THR A 64 10.69 -1.84 8.51
CA THR A 64 9.34 -1.28 8.58
C THR A 64 8.34 -2.19 7.86
N LEU A 65 7.19 -2.42 8.50
CA LEU A 65 5.99 -3.02 7.93
C LEU A 65 4.94 -1.92 7.80
N LEU A 66 4.38 -1.76 6.60
CA LEU A 66 3.20 -0.93 6.38
C LEU A 66 2.02 -1.82 6.06
N GLU A 67 1.01 -1.83 6.93
CA GLU A 67 -0.30 -2.41 6.64
C GLU A 67 -1.17 -1.33 6.00
N LEU A 68 -1.76 -1.62 4.84
CA LEU A 68 -2.49 -0.68 4.00
C LEU A 68 -3.91 -1.19 3.80
N TYR A 69 -4.89 -0.39 4.17
CA TYR A 69 -6.30 -0.78 4.15
C TYR A 69 -7.11 0.09 3.20
N GLY A 70 -7.93 -0.55 2.38
CA GLY A 70 -8.76 0.10 1.38
C GLY A 70 -7.94 0.84 0.34
N ALA A 71 -6.88 0.21 -0.14
CA ALA A 71 -5.97 0.76 -1.11
C ALA A 71 -6.50 0.55 -2.52
N ALA A 72 -6.52 1.61 -3.33
CA ALA A 72 -6.67 1.49 -4.77
C ALA A 72 -5.30 1.58 -5.45
N VAL A 73 -5.13 0.96 -6.62
CA VAL A 73 -3.87 1.01 -7.37
C VAL A 73 -4.12 1.70 -8.70
N LEU A 74 -3.44 2.81 -8.94
CA LEU A 74 -3.54 3.60 -10.16
C LEU A 74 -2.21 3.57 -10.93
N PRO A 75 -2.22 3.41 -12.26
CA PRO A 75 -1.01 3.55 -13.09
C PRO A 75 -0.37 4.95 -13.03
N ASP A 76 -1.20 5.99 -12.97
CA ASP A 76 -0.83 7.40 -12.92
C ASP A 76 -2.00 8.26 -12.39
N GLU A 77 -1.81 9.58 -12.29
CA GLU A 77 -2.77 10.53 -11.70
C GLU A 77 -4.02 10.78 -12.54
N ASP A 78 -3.95 10.49 -13.84
CA ASP A 78 -5.04 10.73 -14.80
C ASP A 78 -5.83 9.44 -15.11
N SER A 79 -5.35 8.29 -14.64
CA SER A 79 -5.93 6.97 -14.89
C SER A 79 -6.97 6.57 -13.84
N ASP A 80 -7.96 5.80 -14.28
CA ASP A 80 -8.85 5.10 -13.36
C ASP A 80 -8.08 4.05 -12.54
N ALA A 81 -8.61 3.73 -11.35
CA ALA A 81 -8.08 2.64 -10.54
C ALA A 81 -8.16 1.31 -11.30
N MET A 82 -7.14 0.46 -11.08
CA MET A 82 -7.15 -0.90 -11.57
C MET A 82 -8.33 -1.68 -10.99
N VAL A 83 -8.86 -2.60 -11.80
CA VAL A 83 -9.95 -3.50 -11.43
C VAL A 83 -9.46 -4.94 -11.57
N GLY A 84 -9.92 -5.80 -10.67
CA GLY A 84 -9.62 -7.22 -10.61
C GLY A 84 -8.46 -7.53 -9.65
N LEU A 85 -8.70 -8.41 -8.68
CA LEU A 85 -7.71 -8.83 -7.67
C LEU A 85 -6.43 -9.36 -8.32
N ASP A 86 -6.55 -10.24 -9.31
CA ASP A 86 -5.41 -10.79 -10.05
C ASP A 86 -4.57 -9.71 -10.75
N ASN A 87 -5.24 -8.71 -11.35
CA ASN A 87 -4.57 -7.64 -12.09
C ASN A 87 -3.85 -6.66 -11.15
N ILE A 88 -4.49 -6.32 -10.03
CA ILE A 88 -3.90 -5.53 -8.95
C ILE A 88 -2.69 -6.28 -8.37
N GLY A 89 -2.88 -7.55 -8.05
CA GLY A 89 -1.85 -8.42 -7.48
C GLY A 89 -0.63 -8.58 -8.37
N GLU A 90 -0.83 -8.94 -9.64
CA GLU A 90 0.29 -9.07 -10.58
C GLU A 90 1.03 -7.75 -10.76
N SER A 91 0.33 -6.61 -10.77
CA SER A 91 0.95 -5.30 -10.92
C SER A 91 1.83 -4.92 -9.72
N LEU A 92 1.33 -5.12 -8.49
CA LEU A 92 2.10 -4.87 -7.26
C LEU A 92 3.27 -5.86 -7.11
N SER A 93 3.00 -7.16 -7.27
CA SER A 93 4.03 -8.22 -7.18
C SER A 93 5.13 -8.04 -8.22
N ARG A 94 4.79 -7.70 -9.46
CA ARG A 94 5.81 -7.41 -10.48
C ARG A 94 6.71 -6.26 -10.05
N LEU A 95 6.13 -5.18 -9.57
CA LEU A 95 6.88 -3.99 -9.17
C LEU A 95 7.84 -4.30 -8.01
N ALA A 96 7.38 -5.04 -6.99
CA ALA A 96 8.24 -5.48 -5.89
C ALA A 96 9.34 -6.47 -6.35
N ARG A 97 9.01 -7.45 -7.20
CA ARG A 97 9.99 -8.40 -7.79
C ARG A 97 11.08 -7.68 -8.58
N GLU A 98 10.76 -6.55 -9.21
CA GLU A 98 11.72 -5.72 -9.93
C GLU A 98 12.60 -4.84 -9.02
N GLY A 99 12.40 -4.87 -7.70
CA GLY A 99 13.19 -4.09 -6.74
C GLY A 99 12.70 -2.65 -6.62
N ALA A 100 11.38 -2.46 -6.64
CA ALA A 100 10.79 -1.15 -6.43
C ALA A 100 11.08 -0.55 -5.05
N VAL A 101 10.92 0.76 -4.97
CA VAL A 101 11.06 1.57 -3.76
C VAL A 101 9.78 2.37 -3.53
N ILE A 102 9.59 2.84 -2.29
CA ILE A 102 8.72 3.99 -2.04
C ILE A 102 9.41 5.20 -2.64
N LYS A 103 8.89 5.74 -3.74
CA LYS A 103 9.49 6.90 -4.42
C LYS A 103 9.15 8.20 -3.70
N GLU A 104 7.91 8.31 -3.25
CA GLU A 104 7.35 9.53 -2.67
C GLU A 104 6.21 9.16 -1.74
N ILE A 105 6.14 9.85 -0.61
CA ILE A 105 4.97 9.92 0.25
C ILE A 105 4.20 11.17 -0.13
N ALA A 106 2.90 11.04 -0.35
CA ALA A 106 2.02 12.15 -0.69
C ALA A 106 0.72 12.09 0.11
N CYS A 107 -0.08 13.16 0.02
CA CYS A 107 -1.45 13.15 0.51
C CYS A 107 -2.45 13.65 -0.53
N ASP A 108 -3.68 13.18 -0.43
CA ASP A 108 -4.79 13.69 -1.24
C ASP A 108 -5.43 14.95 -0.64
N GLN A 109 -6.46 15.48 -1.30
CA GLN A 109 -7.22 16.66 -0.84
C GLN A 109 -7.94 16.48 0.51
N HIS A 110 -7.93 15.29 1.09
CA HIS A 110 -8.55 14.93 2.37
C HIS A 110 -7.50 14.56 3.44
N ASP A 111 -6.22 14.87 3.19
CA ASP A 111 -5.06 14.52 4.02
C ASP A 111 -4.85 12.99 4.13
N ARG A 112 -5.36 12.18 3.20
CA ARG A 112 -5.14 10.72 3.24
C ARG A 112 -3.83 10.37 2.57
N LEU A 113 -3.17 9.33 3.06
CA LEU A 113 -1.91 8.84 2.52
C LEU A 113 -2.08 8.42 1.04
N VAL A 114 -1.09 8.79 0.23
CA VAL A 114 -0.87 8.25 -1.12
C VAL A 114 0.58 7.81 -1.20
N LEU A 115 0.82 6.51 -1.43
CA LEU A 115 2.16 6.01 -1.69
C LEU A 115 2.44 6.05 -3.20
N VAL A 116 3.61 6.56 -3.58
CA VAL A 116 4.11 6.42 -4.94
C VAL A 116 5.15 5.33 -4.95
N LEU A 117 4.85 4.20 -5.58
CA LEU A 117 5.80 3.09 -5.74
C LEU A 117 6.46 3.21 -7.10
N ALA A 118 7.78 3.00 -7.19
CA ALA A 118 8.50 3.07 -8.45
C ALA A 118 9.48 1.92 -8.65
N GLY A 119 9.38 1.25 -9.80
CA GLY A 119 10.34 0.24 -10.24
C GLY A 119 11.54 0.84 -10.96
N PRO A 120 12.66 0.09 -11.12
CA PRO A 120 13.87 0.57 -11.79
C PRO A 120 13.68 0.94 -13.26
N SER A 121 12.65 0.39 -13.90
CA SER A 121 12.25 0.68 -15.29
C SER A 121 11.60 2.05 -15.47
N GLY A 122 11.29 2.75 -14.36
CA GLY A 122 10.57 4.02 -14.36
C GLY A 122 9.05 3.88 -14.30
N GLN A 123 8.51 2.65 -14.28
CA GLN A 123 7.11 2.41 -13.98
C GLN A 123 6.78 2.89 -12.57
N THR A 124 5.67 3.62 -12.44
CA THR A 124 5.12 4.06 -11.16
C THR A 124 3.74 3.49 -10.94
N LEU A 125 3.37 3.33 -9.67
CA LEU A 125 1.99 3.11 -9.23
C LEU A 125 1.67 4.12 -8.13
N LEU A 126 0.50 4.74 -8.21
CA LEU A 126 -0.05 5.55 -7.14
C LEU A 126 -1.00 4.68 -6.31
N VAL A 127 -0.82 4.70 -4.99
CA VAL A 127 -1.60 3.89 -4.06
C VAL A 127 -2.23 4.81 -3.01
N PRO A 128 -3.37 5.45 -3.31
CA PRO A 128 -4.19 6.10 -2.30
C PRO A 128 -4.75 5.06 -1.33
N VAL A 129 -4.63 5.36 -0.03
CA VAL A 129 -4.99 4.45 1.06
C VAL A 129 -6.05 5.08 1.96
N THR A 130 -7.00 4.28 2.43
CA THR A 130 -8.04 4.76 3.35
C THR A 130 -7.54 4.79 4.78
N ALA A 131 -6.82 3.74 5.18
CA ALA A 131 -6.18 3.66 6.48
C ALA A 131 -4.85 2.91 6.38
N TRP A 132 -3.97 3.11 7.37
CA TRP A 132 -2.69 2.44 7.41
C TRP A 132 -2.18 2.28 8.84
N LEU A 133 -1.26 1.34 9.03
CA LEU A 133 -0.55 1.12 10.28
C LEU A 133 0.93 0.88 9.96
N GLU A 134 1.81 1.56 10.69
CA GLU A 134 3.24 1.28 10.65
C GLU A 134 3.64 0.44 11.87
N SER A 135 4.37 -0.63 11.60
CA SER A 135 4.93 -1.52 12.62
C SER A 135 6.30 -2.05 12.17
N THR A 136 6.87 -3.00 12.91
CA THR A 136 8.14 -3.63 12.58
C THR A 136 7.97 -5.12 12.33
N TRP A 137 8.66 -5.67 11.34
CA TRP A 137 8.65 -7.11 11.07
C TRP A 137 9.94 -7.80 11.53
N ASP A 138 9.80 -9.03 12.05
CA ASP A 138 10.94 -9.87 12.49
C ASP A 138 11.37 -10.89 11.42
N THR A 139 10.44 -11.36 10.61
CA THR A 139 10.68 -12.37 9.57
C THR A 139 9.82 -12.06 8.36
N LEU A 140 10.41 -12.19 7.17
CA LEU A 140 9.66 -12.05 5.91
C LEU A 140 8.72 -13.25 5.71
N PRO A 141 7.56 -13.05 5.08
CA PRO A 141 6.65 -14.14 4.76
C PRO A 141 7.28 -15.11 3.75
N GLU A 142 7.06 -16.42 3.95
CA GLU A 142 7.63 -17.47 3.09
C GLU A 142 6.98 -17.53 1.69
N GLU A 143 5.73 -17.09 1.56
CA GLU A 143 4.93 -17.11 0.32
C GLU A 143 4.69 -15.70 -0.24
N ALA A 144 5.61 -14.76 0.02
CA ALA A 144 5.47 -13.41 -0.48
C ALA A 144 6.29 -13.21 -1.76
N LEU A 145 5.57 -12.83 -2.83
CA LEU A 145 5.92 -12.30 -4.17
C LEU A 145 5.09 -12.94 -5.30
#